data_AF-A0A2P6VL58-F1
#
_entry.id   AF-A0A2P6VL58-F1
#
_cell.length_a   1.000
_cell.length_b   1.000
_cell.length_c   1.000
_cell.angle_alpha   90.00
_cell.angle_beta   90.00
_cell.angle_gamma   90.00
#
_symmetry.space_group_name_H-M   'P 1'
#
loop_
_entity.id
_entity.type
_entity.pdbx_description
1 polymer ?
#
loop_
_entity_poly.entity_id
_entity_poly.type
_entity_poly.pdbx_seq_one_letter_code
_entity_poly.pdbx_strand_id
1 'polypeptide(L)'
;MSGSLWLEWLSGVARSSGWWGPVPGTHQSRLEAMRLGALLAKEQKKPPGQRDEERVHRLRVQYRERQLWNAQAMVGSYCRTAAAFERPGLECCAAAGWVRQRLAASYRALQDYQHQRLQH
;
A
#
# COMPACT_ATOMS: atom_id res chain seq x y z
N MET A 1 34.95 7.30 -18.58
CA MET A 1 33.61 7.93 -18.72
C MET A 1 32.67 7.16 -17.82
N SER A 2 32.23 7.79 -16.73
CA SER A 2 31.69 7.07 -15.56
C SER A 2 30.27 6.56 -15.80
N GLY A 3 30.06 5.27 -15.53
CA GLY A 3 28.73 4.67 -15.43
C GLY A 3 27.89 5.19 -14.24
N SER A 4 28.42 6.14 -13.47
CA SER A 4 27.72 6.78 -12.36
C SER A 4 26.62 7.74 -12.84
N LEU A 5 26.75 8.36 -14.02
CA LEU A 5 25.76 9.33 -14.50
C LEU A 5 24.40 8.67 -14.84
N TRP A 6 24.42 7.44 -15.33
CA TRP A 6 23.22 6.64 -15.63
C TRP A 6 22.53 6.15 -14.36
N LEU A 7 23.30 5.74 -13.35
CA LEU A 7 22.78 5.37 -12.04
C LEU A 7 22.25 6.61 -11.29
N GLU A 8 22.90 7.77 -11.43
CA GLU A 8 22.41 9.04 -10.91
C GLU A 8 21.10 9.45 -11.59
N TRP A 9 20.97 9.25 -12.91
CA TRP A 9 19.74 9.50 -13.65
C TRP A 9 18.61 8.57 -13.21
N LEU A 10 18.86 7.26 -13.04
CA LEU A 10 17.89 6.31 -12.49
C LEU A 10 17.54 6.63 -11.03
N SER A 11 18.53 7.06 -10.23
CA SER A 11 18.29 7.56 -8.87
C SER A 11 17.50 8.86 -8.87
N GLY A 12 17.63 9.68 -9.91
CA GLY A 12 16.91 10.93 -10.14
C GLY A 12 15.46 10.69 -10.57
N VAL A 13 15.20 9.63 -11.34
CA VAL A 13 13.83 9.15 -11.66
C VAL A 13 13.19 8.46 -10.45
N ALA A 14 13.98 7.75 -9.63
CA ALA A 14 13.55 7.21 -8.35
C ALA A 14 13.43 8.29 -7.23
N ARG A 15 14.07 9.45 -7.40
CA ARG A 15 13.96 10.62 -6.50
C ARG A 15 12.92 11.65 -6.96
N SER A 16 12.57 11.70 -8.24
CA SER A 16 11.48 12.53 -8.75
C SER A 16 10.10 11.95 -8.40
N SER A 17 10.03 10.65 -8.09
CA SER A 17 8.96 10.01 -7.31
C SER A 17 9.14 10.20 -5.79
N GLY A 18 9.81 11.30 -5.41
CA GLY A 18 10.24 11.66 -4.08
C GLY A 18 9.16 11.48 -3.03
N TRP A 19 9.28 10.40 -2.29
CA TRP A 19 8.30 10.05 -1.29
C TRP A 19 8.61 10.76 0.03
N TRP A 20 8.09 11.98 0.13
CA TRP A 20 7.90 12.72 1.38
C TRP A 20 6.44 12.60 1.85
N GLY A 21 5.89 11.40 1.78
CA GLY A 21 4.52 11.12 2.20
C GLY A 21 4.46 10.36 3.51
N PRO A 22 3.28 10.28 4.15
CA PRO A 22 3.12 9.48 5.35
C PRO A 22 3.46 8.01 5.10
N VAL A 23 3.98 7.35 6.14
CA VAL A 23 4.38 5.93 6.11
C VAL A 23 3.21 5.04 5.66
N PRO A 24 3.38 4.06 4.76
CA PRO A 24 2.30 3.25 4.22
C PRO A 24 1.62 2.44 5.31
N GLY A 25 0.34 2.16 5.11
CA GLY A 25 -0.45 1.38 6.06
C GLY A 25 -0.83 2.16 7.32
N THR A 26 -0.23 3.33 7.58
CA THR A 26 -0.65 4.21 8.67
C THR A 26 -1.98 4.90 8.37
N HIS A 27 -2.63 5.39 9.42
CA HIS A 27 -3.81 6.24 9.31
C HIS A 27 -3.56 7.45 8.40
N GLN A 28 -2.43 8.13 8.56
CA GLN A 28 -2.07 9.30 7.76
C GLN A 28 -1.93 8.95 6.27
N SER A 29 -1.34 7.79 5.93
CA SER A 29 -1.22 7.38 4.52
C SER A 29 -2.57 7.01 3.90
N ARG A 30 -3.53 6.54 4.69
CA ARG A 30 -4.92 6.35 4.24
C ARG A 30 -5.61 7.68 3.99
N LEU A 31 -5.42 8.67 4.87
CA LEU A 31 -5.94 10.03 4.68
C LEU A 31 -5.35 10.68 3.42
N GLU A 32 -4.05 10.51 3.17
CA GLU A 32 -3.43 11.04 1.95
C GLU A 32 -4.00 10.39 0.68
N ALA A 33 -4.27 9.07 0.71
CA ALA A 33 -4.96 8.41 -0.39
C ALA A 33 -6.37 9.02 -0.62
N MET A 34 -7.15 9.25 0.44
CA MET A 34 -8.46 9.89 0.33
C MET A 34 -8.37 11.32 -0.22
N ARG A 35 -7.40 12.10 0.25
CA ARG A 35 -7.12 13.46 -0.25
C ARG A 35 -6.80 13.45 -1.75
N LEU A 36 -5.89 12.59 -2.19
CA LEU A 36 -5.54 12.45 -3.62
C LEU A 36 -6.75 12.02 -4.45
N GLY A 37 -7.55 11.07 -3.95
CA GLY A 37 -8.79 10.65 -4.61
C GLY A 37 -9.81 11.78 -4.73
N ALA A 38 -9.97 12.60 -3.68
CA ALA A 38 -10.86 13.75 -3.70
C ALA A 38 -10.38 14.84 -4.69
N LEU A 39 -9.08 15.10 -4.76
CA LEU A 39 -8.49 16.02 -5.73
C LEU A 39 -8.68 15.52 -7.17
N LEU A 40 -8.47 14.22 -7.40
CA LEU A 40 -8.70 13.59 -8.70
C LEU A 40 -10.16 13.72 -9.13
N ALA A 41 -11.10 13.42 -8.22
CA ALA A 41 -12.53 13.56 -8.48
C ALA A 41 -12.93 15.01 -8.78
N LYS A 42 -12.33 15.98 -8.07
CA LYS A 42 -12.55 17.41 -8.30
C LYS A 42 -12.10 17.83 -9.70
N GLU A 43 -10.92 17.39 -10.14
CA GLU A 43 -10.40 17.70 -11.48
C GLU A 43 -11.21 17.00 -12.59
N GLN A 44 -11.65 15.76 -12.37
CA GLN A 44 -12.47 15.01 -13.35
C GLN A 44 -13.86 15.60 -13.55
N LYS A 45 -14.43 16.26 -12.53
CA LYS A 45 -15.74 16.91 -12.60
C LYS A 45 -15.72 18.27 -13.31
N LYS A 46 -14.55 18.78 -13.69
CA LYS A 46 -14.47 20.04 -14.45
C LYS A 46 -15.03 19.85 -15.86
N PRO A 47 -15.70 20.89 -16.42
CA PRO A 47 -16.21 20.83 -17.78
C PRO A 47 -15.07 20.70 -18.81
N PRO A 48 -15.36 20.17 -20.02
CA PRO A 48 -14.39 20.11 -21.11
C PRO A 48 -13.80 21.50 -21.40
N GLY A 49 -12.47 21.59 -21.54
CA GLY A 49 -11.76 22.85 -21.75
C GLY A 49 -11.26 23.56 -20.47
N GLN A 50 -11.77 23.20 -19.29
CA GLN A 50 -11.22 23.64 -17.98
C GLN A 50 -10.45 22.52 -17.26
N ARG A 51 -10.58 21.29 -17.75
CA ARG A 51 -9.88 20.12 -17.22
C ARG A 51 -8.44 20.11 -17.72
N ASP A 52 -7.51 20.10 -16.77
CA ASP A 52 -6.10 19.87 -17.04
C ASP A 52 -5.82 18.35 -17.08
N GLU A 53 -5.65 17.81 -18.28
CA GLU A 53 -5.41 16.39 -18.50
C GLU A 53 -4.10 15.90 -17.88
N GLU A 54 -3.06 16.74 -17.90
CA GLU A 54 -1.77 16.41 -17.30
C GLU A 54 -1.91 16.31 -15.78
N ARG A 55 -2.68 17.22 -15.18
CA ARG A 55 -2.99 17.17 -13.74
C ARG A 55 -3.84 15.95 -13.37
N VAL A 56 -4.85 15.61 -14.17
CA VAL A 56 -5.65 14.40 -13.95
C VAL A 56 -4.78 13.14 -14.02
N HIS A 57 -3.88 13.07 -15.01
CA HIS A 57 -2.94 11.96 -15.15
C HIS A 57 -2.01 11.85 -13.93
N ARG A 58 -1.36 12.96 -13.52
CA ARG A 58 -0.47 12.98 -12.34
C ARG A 58 -1.19 12.56 -11.06
N LEU A 59 -2.38 13.11 -10.80
CA LEU A 59 -3.18 12.74 -9.63
C LEU A 59 -3.59 11.27 -9.66
N ARG A 60 -3.89 10.72 -10.84
CA ARG A 60 -4.24 9.31 -11.01
C ARG A 60 -3.05 8.40 -10.68
N VAL A 61 -1.85 8.71 -11.18
CA VAL A 61 -0.62 7.96 -10.87
C VAL A 61 -0.36 8.01 -9.36
N GLN A 62 -0.30 9.21 -8.78
CA GLN A 62 -0.05 9.39 -7.34
C GLN A 62 -1.07 8.65 -6.46
N TYR A 63 -2.36 8.73 -6.81
CA TYR A 63 -3.41 8.03 -6.09
C TYR A 63 -3.24 6.51 -6.16
N ARG A 64 -2.94 5.97 -7.34
CA ARG A 64 -2.75 4.52 -7.55
C ARG A 64 -1.49 4.00 -6.86
N GLU A 65 -0.37 4.70 -6.96
CA GLU A 65 0.86 4.36 -6.23
C GLU A 65 0.60 4.34 -4.72
N ARG A 66 -0.11 5.34 -4.20
CA ARG A 66 -0.47 5.39 -2.77
C ARG A 66 -1.36 4.23 -2.35
N GLN A 67 -2.35 3.87 -3.17
CA GLN A 67 -3.19 2.69 -2.91
C GLN A 67 -2.37 1.41 -2.88
N LEU A 68 -1.46 1.25 -3.85
CA LEU A 68 -0.58 0.09 -3.95
C LEU A 68 0.31 -0.05 -2.71
N TRP A 69 0.99 1.01 -2.29
CA TRP A 69 1.84 0.98 -1.09
C TRP A 69 1.06 0.67 0.18
N ASN A 70 -0.14 1.26 0.35
CA ASN A 70 -1.00 0.96 1.50
C ASN A 70 -1.46 -0.51 1.51
N ALA A 71 -1.77 -1.08 0.35
CA ALA A 71 -2.16 -2.47 0.22
C ALA A 71 -0.99 -3.43 0.48
N GLN A 72 0.21 -3.14 -0.03
CA GLN A 72 1.42 -3.90 0.27
C GLN A 72 1.77 -3.87 1.78
N ALA A 73 1.60 -2.72 2.43
CA ALA A 73 1.82 -2.61 3.88
C ALA A 73 0.78 -3.41 4.69
N MET A 74 -0.47 -3.45 4.24
CA MET A 74 -1.52 -4.29 4.82
C MET A 74 -1.17 -5.79 4.71
N VAL A 75 -0.72 -6.23 3.53
CA VAL A 75 -0.22 -7.60 3.31
C VAL A 75 0.88 -7.96 4.30
N GLY A 76 1.88 -7.07 4.46
CA GLY A 76 2.95 -7.26 5.43
C GLY A 76 2.44 -7.32 6.87
N SER A 77 1.41 -6.54 7.20
CA SER A 77 0.76 -6.58 8.52
C SER A 77 0.09 -7.93 8.77
N TYR A 78 -0.70 -8.43 7.82
CA TYR A 78 -1.36 -9.73 7.95
C TYR A 78 -0.37 -10.88 8.08
N CYS A 79 0.70 -10.88 7.28
CA CYS A 79 1.77 -11.87 7.37
C CYS A 79 2.42 -11.87 8.76
N ARG A 80 2.78 -10.70 9.30
CA ARG A 80 3.37 -10.58 10.65
C ARG A 80 2.41 -11.06 11.74
N THR A 81 1.13 -10.71 11.63
CA THR A 81 0.11 -11.13 12.61
C THR A 81 -0.13 -12.63 12.56
N ALA A 82 -0.22 -13.23 11.37
CA ALA A 82 -0.30 -14.69 11.21
C ALA A 82 0.90 -15.38 11.88
N ALA A 83 2.12 -14.93 11.56
CA ALA A 83 3.34 -15.47 12.16
C ALA A 83 3.38 -15.32 13.70
N ALA A 84 2.80 -14.25 14.25
CA ALA A 84 2.71 -14.07 15.70
C ALA A 84 1.81 -15.12 16.39
N PHE A 85 0.71 -15.51 15.73
CA PHE A 85 -0.18 -16.56 16.24
C PHE A 85 0.36 -17.98 16.00
N GLU A 86 1.11 -18.20 14.92
CA GLU A 86 1.78 -19.48 14.61
C GLU A 86 2.93 -19.81 15.57
N ARG A 87 3.56 -18.79 16.16
CA ARG A 87 4.62 -19.00 17.15
C ARG A 87 4.06 -19.78 18.36
N PRO A 88 4.77 -20.84 18.81
CA PRO A 88 4.40 -21.56 20.02
C PRO A 88 4.29 -20.60 21.20
N GLY A 89 3.15 -20.62 21.88
CA GLY A 89 2.94 -19.88 23.12
C GLY A 89 2.86 -20.82 24.32
N LEU A 90 2.94 -20.25 25.52
CA LEU A 90 2.52 -20.93 26.75
C LEU A 90 0.98 -20.96 26.77
N GLU A 91 0.42 -21.85 25.96
CA GLU A 91 -1.03 -22.03 25.89
C GLU A 91 -1.49 -22.78 27.14
N CYS A 92 -2.51 -22.24 27.83
CA CYS A 92 -3.03 -22.87 29.06
C CYS A 92 -3.84 -24.14 28.79
N CYS A 93 -4.34 -24.34 27.56
CA CYS A 93 -5.16 -25.49 27.18
C CYS A 93 -5.25 -25.68 25.65
N ALA A 94 -5.67 -26.88 25.22
CA ALA A 94 -5.87 -27.21 23.81
C ALA A 94 -6.86 -26.26 23.08
N ALA A 95 -7.85 -25.74 23.79
CA ALA A 95 -8.79 -24.76 23.23
C ALA A 95 -8.09 -23.44 22.85
N ALA A 96 -7.15 -22.97 23.68
CA ALA A 96 -6.37 -21.78 23.38
C ALA A 96 -5.50 -21.98 22.11
N GLY A 97 -4.88 -23.16 21.97
CA GLY A 97 -4.14 -23.52 20.76
C GLY A 97 -4.99 -23.57 19.52
N TRP A 98 -6.18 -24.18 19.61
CA TRP A 98 -7.12 -24.20 18.50
C TRP A 98 -7.53 -22.78 18.05
N VAL A 99 -7.80 -21.87 19.00
CA VAL A 99 -8.12 -20.47 18.67
C VAL A 99 -6.96 -19.78 17.97
N ARG A 100 -5.72 -19.95 18.45
CA ARG A 100 -4.53 -19.35 17.83
C ARG A 100 -4.32 -19.86 16.41
N GLN A 101 -4.47 -21.16 16.18
CA GLN A 101 -4.41 -21.75 14.84
C GLN A 101 -5.46 -21.16 13.91
N ARG A 102 -6.71 -20.99 14.38
CA ARG A 102 -7.79 -20.37 13.60
C ARG A 102 -7.48 -18.90 13.26
N LEU A 103 -6.94 -18.14 14.22
CA LEU A 103 -6.52 -16.76 13.98
C LEU A 103 -5.39 -16.70 12.94
N ALA A 104 -4.35 -17.51 13.10
CA ALA A 104 -3.27 -17.62 12.11
C ALA A 104 -3.81 -17.91 10.70
N ALA A 105 -4.65 -18.92 10.55
CA ALA A 105 -5.27 -19.29 9.27
C ALA A 105 -6.10 -18.14 8.68
N SER A 106 -6.86 -17.41 9.51
CA SER A 106 -7.64 -16.27 9.06
C SER A 106 -6.77 -15.12 8.51
N TYR A 107 -5.63 -14.84 9.17
CA TYR A 107 -4.71 -13.81 8.71
C TYR A 107 -3.95 -14.23 7.45
N ARG A 108 -3.63 -15.51 7.28
CA ARG A 108 -3.11 -16.06 6.01
C ARG A 108 -4.11 -15.89 4.88
N ALA A 109 -5.39 -16.22 5.10
CA ALA A 109 -6.43 -16.02 4.09
C ALA A 109 -6.59 -14.54 3.70
N LEU A 110 -6.52 -13.61 4.67
CA LEU A 110 -6.52 -12.17 4.40
C LEU A 110 -5.28 -11.72 3.62
N GLN A 111 -4.11 -12.27 3.95
CA GLN A 111 -2.87 -12.03 3.20
C GLN A 111 -3.05 -12.47 1.73
N ASP A 112 -3.53 -13.69 1.49
CA ASP A 112 -3.70 -14.26 0.15
C ASP A 112 -4.70 -13.46 -0.67
N TYR A 113 -5.85 -13.11 -0.07
CA TYR A 113 -6.86 -12.26 -0.72
C TYR A 113 -6.27 -10.90 -1.15
N GLN A 114 -5.49 -10.26 -0.28
CA GLN A 114 -4.86 -8.99 -0.63
C GLN A 114 -3.78 -9.16 -1.70
N HIS A 115 -3.00 -10.24 -1.68
CA HIS A 115 -2.03 -10.55 -2.73
C HIS A 115 -2.71 -10.70 -4.09
N GLN A 116 -3.80 -11.47 -4.16
CA GLN A 116 -4.58 -11.63 -5.39
C GLN A 116 -5.10 -10.28 -5.89
N ARG A 117 -5.64 -9.44 -4.99
CA ARG A 117 -6.12 -8.10 -5.34
C ARG A 117 -5.03 -7.14 -5.85
N LEU A 118 -3.76 -7.41 -5.54
CA LEU A 118 -2.62 -6.63 -6.05
C LEU A 118 -2.11 -7.12 -7.41
N GLN A 119 -2.46 -8.35 -7.81
CA GLN A 119 -2.04 -8.97 -9.08
C GLN A 119 -3.05 -8.74 -10.23
N HIS A 120 -4.26 -8.30 -9.92
CA HIS A 120 -5.34 -7.96 -10.85
C HIS A 120 -5.58 -6.44 -10.90
#